data_AF-A0A2V6X830-F1
#
_entry.id   AF-A0A2V6X830-F1
#
_cell.length_a   1.000
_cell.length_b   1.000
_cell.length_c   1.000
_cell.angle_alpha   90.00
_cell.angle_beta   90.00
_cell.angle_gamma   90.00
#
_symmetry.space_group_name_H-M   'P 1'
#
loop_
_entity.id
_entity.type
_entity.pdbx_description
1 polymer ?
#
loop_
_entity_poly.entity_id
_entity_poly.type
_entity_poly.pdbx_seq_one_letter_code
_entity_poly.pdbx_strand_id
1 'polypeptide(L)'
;MGWTNLWLLLIGGAMLSAACATHRELMVAVVDQPLFAMTNLTQLAPTVEPQDDFIAGWRGSRDGTPAEAGVPDVGGRWTGTWSGVGILARRTSPAEAEFTQRGRWGWGRIVLADTLAADVPEIITRRGTMGVPVVFDVSQSIVVVKHEVGGGHLTAFFKVKGDQMVGMIRGHDTLIVLARQR
;
A
#
# COMPACT_ATOMS: atom_id res chain seq x y z
N MET A 1 -56.68 30.18 -22.04
CA MET A 1 -56.42 30.48 -23.46
C MET A 1 -55.03 29.99 -23.78
N GLY A 2 -54.94 28.82 -24.42
CA GLY A 2 -53.68 28.23 -24.85
C GLY A 2 -53.29 28.79 -26.22
N TRP A 3 -51.98 28.86 -26.47
CA TRP A 3 -51.46 28.83 -27.84
C TRP A 3 -50.04 28.26 -27.85
N THR A 4 -49.97 27.02 -28.32
CA THR A 4 -48.83 26.24 -28.77
C THR A 4 -48.05 26.98 -29.86
N ASN A 5 -46.73 27.12 -29.76
CA ASN A 5 -45.88 27.31 -30.95
C ASN A 5 -44.56 26.56 -30.77
N LEU A 6 -44.65 25.28 -31.10
CA LEU A 6 -43.58 24.43 -31.58
C LEU A 6 -43.19 24.92 -32.98
N TRP A 7 -41.95 25.36 -33.21
CA TRP A 7 -41.38 25.41 -34.56
C TRP A 7 -39.90 25.06 -34.52
N LEU A 8 -39.62 23.82 -34.91
CA LEU A 8 -38.33 23.32 -35.37
C LEU A 8 -37.98 24.02 -36.69
N LEU A 9 -36.77 24.55 -36.82
CA LEU A 9 -36.05 24.52 -38.10
C LEU A 9 -34.55 24.34 -37.88
N LEU A 10 -34.07 23.25 -38.49
CA LEU A 10 -32.70 22.82 -38.72
C LEU A 10 -32.03 23.63 -39.84
N ILE A 11 -30.77 23.28 -40.11
CA ILE A 11 -29.86 23.64 -41.21
C ILE A 11 -28.90 24.77 -40.78
N GLY A 12 -27.57 24.64 -40.81
CA GLY A 12 -26.69 23.65 -41.40
C GLY A 12 -25.36 24.37 -41.64
N GLY A 13 -24.24 23.80 -41.18
CA GLY A 13 -22.92 24.43 -41.29
C GLY A 13 -21.81 23.43 -41.03
N ALA A 14 -21.52 22.62 -42.05
CA ALA A 14 -20.32 21.80 -42.12
C ALA A 14 -19.14 22.63 -42.65
N MET A 15 -17.92 22.32 -42.18
CA MET A 15 -16.58 22.43 -42.79
C MET A 15 -15.56 22.71 -41.66
N LEU A 16 -14.93 21.67 -41.12
CA LEU A 16 -13.61 21.13 -41.53
C LEU A 16 -12.41 22.02 -41.14
N SER A 17 -11.73 21.66 -40.06
CA SER A 17 -10.26 21.68 -40.01
C SER A 17 -9.74 20.67 -38.98
N ALA A 18 -8.82 19.85 -39.47
CA ALA A 18 -8.27 18.66 -38.84
C ALA A 18 -7.31 18.95 -37.69
N ALA A 19 -7.30 18.06 -36.69
CA ALA A 19 -6.09 17.66 -36.01
C ALA A 19 -6.23 16.19 -35.55
N CYS A 20 -5.36 15.34 -36.11
CA CYS A 20 -5.22 13.93 -35.84
C CYS A 20 -4.83 13.65 -34.38
N ALA A 21 -5.36 12.58 -33.78
CA ALA A 21 -4.57 11.43 -33.28
C ALA A 21 -5.46 10.41 -32.55
N THR A 22 -5.77 9.31 -33.27
CA THR A 22 -5.71 7.89 -32.85
C THR A 22 -6.15 7.52 -31.42
N HIS A 23 -7.31 6.88 -31.20
CA HIS A 23 -7.70 5.48 -31.53
C HIS A 23 -7.03 4.41 -30.64
N ARG A 24 -7.76 3.91 -29.63
CA ARG A 24 -8.06 2.47 -29.40
C ARG A 24 -8.91 2.28 -28.14
N GLU A 25 -10.17 1.91 -28.34
CA GLU A 25 -10.88 0.97 -27.46
C GLU A 25 -10.45 -0.46 -27.81
N LEU A 26 -10.51 -1.38 -26.84
CA LEU A 26 -10.71 -2.85 -26.95
C LEU A 26 -10.91 -3.33 -25.49
N MET A 27 -12.11 -3.65 -24.98
CA MET A 27 -12.95 -4.85 -25.16
C MET A 27 -12.24 -6.21 -24.94
N VAL A 28 -12.62 -6.85 -23.81
CA VAL A 28 -12.96 -8.27 -23.57
C VAL A 28 -11.90 -9.38 -23.75
N ALA A 29 -11.70 -10.19 -22.70
CA ALA A 29 -11.87 -11.65 -22.75
C ALA A 29 -11.68 -12.31 -21.36
N VAL A 30 -12.79 -12.83 -20.82
CA VAL A 30 -12.81 -13.98 -19.91
C VAL A 30 -12.57 -15.23 -20.76
N VAL A 31 -11.59 -16.06 -20.39
CA VAL A 31 -11.46 -17.44 -20.89
C VAL A 31 -11.05 -18.34 -19.72
N ASP A 32 -11.82 -19.43 -19.58
CA ASP A 32 -11.65 -20.52 -18.63
C ASP A 32 -10.56 -21.53 -19.11
N GLN A 33 -10.02 -22.31 -18.16
CA GLN A 33 -8.78 -23.16 -18.10
C GLN A 33 -8.65 -24.29 -19.18
N PRO A 34 -7.60 -25.21 -19.28
CA PRO A 34 -6.50 -25.61 -18.36
C PRO A 34 -5.11 -26.09 -18.97
N LEU A 35 -4.21 -26.60 -18.10
CA LEU A 35 -3.06 -27.56 -18.26
C LEU A 35 -1.69 -27.12 -18.89
N PHE A 36 -0.67 -27.15 -18.02
CA PHE A 36 0.80 -27.32 -18.18
C PHE A 36 1.52 -26.81 -19.45
N ALA A 37 2.25 -25.71 -19.28
CA ALA A 37 3.51 -25.48 -20.00
C ALA A 37 4.56 -24.92 -19.03
N MET A 38 5.44 -25.80 -18.52
CA MET A 38 6.73 -25.38 -17.96
C MET A 38 7.60 -24.86 -19.10
N THR A 39 7.60 -23.55 -19.34
CA THR A 39 8.66 -22.91 -20.14
C THR A 39 8.72 -21.41 -19.86
N ASN A 40 9.94 -20.92 -19.63
CA ASN A 40 10.35 -19.51 -19.48
C ASN A 40 10.00 -18.78 -18.18
N LEU A 41 10.66 -19.17 -17.08
CA LEU A 41 10.81 -18.33 -15.88
C LEU A 41 11.89 -17.22 -16.02
N THR A 42 12.45 -17.00 -17.20
CA THR A 42 13.58 -16.07 -17.40
C THR A 42 13.18 -14.73 -18.04
N GLN A 43 11.89 -14.50 -18.34
CA GLN A 43 11.43 -13.30 -19.07
C GLN A 43 10.52 -12.35 -18.28
N LEU A 44 10.31 -12.59 -16.98
CA LEU A 44 9.72 -11.61 -16.09
C LEU A 44 10.83 -10.97 -15.24
N ALA A 45 11.73 -10.23 -15.90
CA ALA A 45 12.46 -9.20 -15.17
C ALA A 45 11.38 -8.23 -14.66
N PRO A 46 11.24 -8.02 -13.34
CA PRO A 46 10.21 -7.15 -12.82
C PRO A 46 10.43 -5.75 -13.39
N THR A 47 9.39 -5.18 -13.98
CA THR A 47 9.32 -3.74 -14.19
C THR A 47 9.58 -3.11 -12.83
N VAL A 48 10.69 -2.40 -12.71
CA VAL A 48 11.08 -1.67 -11.49
C VAL A 48 9.97 -0.67 -11.21
N GLU A 49 9.09 -1.03 -10.27
CA GLU A 49 8.06 -0.13 -9.79
C GLU A 49 8.73 0.92 -8.88
N PRO A 50 8.14 2.12 -8.74
CA PRO A 50 8.61 3.13 -7.77
C PRO A 50 8.72 2.61 -6.32
N GLN A 51 8.14 1.44 -6.04
CA GLN A 51 8.27 0.70 -4.79
C GLN A 51 9.72 0.27 -4.49
N ASP A 52 10.53 -0.02 -5.51
CA ASP A 52 11.91 -0.51 -5.34
C ASP A 52 12.87 0.60 -4.91
N ASP A 53 12.65 1.85 -5.34
CA ASP A 53 13.47 3.00 -4.93
C ASP A 53 13.25 3.35 -3.46
N PHE A 54 12.01 3.24 -2.96
CA PHE A 54 11.69 3.45 -1.55
C PHE A 54 12.35 2.38 -0.66
N ILE A 55 12.26 1.11 -1.07
CA ILE A 55 12.91 0.00 -0.36
C ILE A 55 14.44 0.11 -0.44
N ALA A 56 14.99 0.55 -1.59
CA ALA A 56 16.42 0.74 -1.78
C ALA A 56 16.99 1.83 -0.86
N GLY A 57 16.27 2.94 -0.67
CA GLY A 57 16.65 4.00 0.28
C GLY A 57 16.69 3.54 1.74
N TRP A 58 15.85 2.57 2.12
CA TRP A 58 15.86 1.95 3.45
C TRP A 58 16.89 0.83 3.61
N ARG A 59 17.32 0.23 2.50
CA ARG A 59 18.32 -0.83 2.43
C ARG A 59 19.74 -0.22 2.42
N GLY A 60 20.08 0.59 3.42
CA GLY A 60 21.41 1.15 3.57
C GLY A 60 22.51 0.08 3.49
N SER A 61 23.40 0.26 2.50
CA SER A 61 24.68 -0.39 2.19
C SER A 61 24.74 -1.93 2.03
N ARG A 62 25.14 -2.32 0.81
CA ARG A 62 25.73 -3.62 0.43
C ARG A 62 27.05 -3.80 1.18
N ASP A 63 27.16 -4.83 1.99
CA ASP A 63 28.34 -5.71 2.08
C ASP A 63 28.02 -6.84 3.06
N GLY A 64 27.83 -8.04 2.50
CA GLY A 64 27.48 -9.22 3.25
C GLY A 64 26.70 -10.18 2.36
N THR A 65 27.36 -11.26 1.95
CA THR A 65 26.70 -12.44 1.38
C THR A 65 25.48 -12.75 2.24
N PRO A 66 24.26 -12.85 1.68
CA PRO A 66 23.10 -13.19 2.48
C PRO A 66 23.34 -14.59 3.04
N ALA A 67 23.68 -14.67 4.33
CA ALA A 67 23.38 -15.89 5.06
C ALA A 67 21.90 -16.17 4.79
N GLU A 68 21.56 -17.42 4.54
CA GLU A 68 20.18 -17.89 4.43
C GLU A 68 19.52 -17.75 5.81
N ALA A 69 19.33 -16.51 6.24
CA ALA A 69 18.58 -16.15 7.41
C ALA A 69 17.15 -16.51 7.06
N GLY A 70 16.61 -17.49 7.78
CA GLY A 70 15.19 -17.84 7.67
C GLY A 70 14.33 -16.59 7.79
N VAL A 71 13.14 -16.65 7.18
CA VAL A 71 12.15 -15.58 7.29
C VAL A 71 11.94 -15.26 8.77
N PRO A 72 12.20 -14.01 9.22
CA PRO A 72 12.01 -13.64 10.61
C PRO A 72 10.59 -13.89 11.07
N ASP A 73 10.46 -14.36 12.30
CA ASP A 73 9.17 -14.42 12.97
C ASP A 73 8.79 -13.02 13.47
N VAL A 74 7.67 -12.51 12.95
CA VAL A 74 7.01 -11.26 13.31
C VAL A 74 5.63 -11.49 13.92
N GLY A 75 5.20 -12.75 14.06
CA GLY A 75 3.94 -13.11 14.69
C GLY A 75 3.91 -12.74 16.18
N GLY A 76 2.72 -12.53 16.73
CA GLY A 76 2.51 -12.16 18.13
C GLY A 76 2.12 -10.69 18.30
N ARG A 77 2.22 -10.22 19.55
CA ARG A 77 1.85 -8.87 19.97
C ARG A 77 3.05 -7.95 20.04
N TRP A 78 2.83 -6.71 19.66
CA TRP A 78 3.84 -5.67 19.56
C TRP A 78 3.25 -4.37 20.12
N THR A 79 4.04 -3.64 20.90
CA THR A 79 3.62 -2.40 21.55
C THR A 79 4.73 -1.36 21.47
N GLY A 80 4.38 -0.08 21.37
CA GLY A 80 5.34 1.00 21.39
C GLY A 80 4.69 2.34 21.07
N THR A 81 5.33 3.13 20.22
CA THR A 81 4.86 4.48 19.88
C THR A 81 4.89 4.71 18.39
N TRP A 82 4.01 5.59 17.94
CA TRP A 82 4.14 6.24 16.66
C TRP A 82 4.37 7.74 16.87
N SER A 83 5.01 8.36 15.90
CA SER A 83 5.07 9.81 15.78
C SER A 83 4.84 10.24 14.34
N GLY A 84 4.35 11.47 14.15
CA GLY A 84 4.13 12.03 12.82
C GLY A 84 3.78 13.50 12.85
N VAL A 85 3.72 14.12 11.68
CA VAL A 85 3.35 15.53 11.55
C VAL A 85 1.90 15.72 11.98
N GLY A 86 1.63 16.71 12.82
CA GLY A 86 0.28 17.15 13.16
C GLY A 86 0.05 18.60 12.77
N ILE A 87 -1.20 19.06 12.88
CA ILE A 87 -1.60 20.42 12.45
C ILE A 87 -0.77 21.54 13.11
N LEU A 88 -0.46 21.41 14.40
CA LEU A 88 0.29 22.43 15.16
C LEU A 88 1.72 22.01 15.54
N ALA A 89 1.96 20.71 15.70
CA ALA A 89 3.22 20.16 16.15
C ALA A 89 3.34 18.69 15.76
N ARG A 90 4.56 18.15 15.80
CA ARG A 90 4.77 16.69 15.74
C ARG A 90 4.03 16.03 16.90
N ARG A 91 3.32 14.95 16.60
CA ARG A 91 2.57 14.15 17.56
C ARG A 91 3.32 12.88 17.85
N THR A 92 3.17 12.37 19.08
CA THR A 92 3.64 11.05 19.50
C THR A 92 2.56 10.42 20.37
N SER A 93 2.20 9.18 20.11
CA SER A 93 1.14 8.47 20.84
C SER A 93 1.35 6.95 20.76
N PRO A 94 0.69 6.14 21.61
CA PRO A 94 0.85 4.68 21.59
C PRO A 94 0.53 4.03 20.23
N ALA A 95 1.31 3.01 19.92
CA ALA A 95 1.12 2.13 18.77
C ALA A 95 1.12 0.67 19.22
N GLU A 96 0.27 -0.13 18.60
CA GLU A 96 0.22 -1.58 18.81
C GLU A 96 0.10 -2.31 17.48
N ALA A 97 0.58 -3.55 17.45
CA ALA A 97 0.28 -4.47 16.38
C ALA A 97 0.09 -5.89 16.91
N GLU A 98 -0.79 -6.64 16.26
CA GLU A 98 -1.02 -8.05 16.55
C GLU A 98 -1.03 -8.80 15.23
N PHE A 99 -0.06 -9.70 15.06
CA PHE A 99 0.21 -10.39 13.80
C PHE A 99 0.10 -11.90 13.96
N THR A 100 -0.49 -12.55 12.96
CA THR A 100 -0.45 -13.99 12.77
C THR A 100 0.32 -14.28 11.48
N GLN A 101 1.40 -15.04 11.57
CA GLN A 101 2.30 -15.33 10.46
C GLN A 101 2.22 -16.81 10.05
N ARG A 102 2.29 -17.03 8.73
CA ARG A 102 2.42 -18.35 8.12
C ARG A 102 3.46 -18.30 6.99
N GLY A 103 4.67 -18.78 7.30
CA GLY A 103 5.81 -18.66 6.38
C GLY A 103 6.17 -17.18 6.18
N ARG A 104 6.27 -16.74 4.93
CA ARG A 104 6.53 -15.31 4.61
C ARG A 104 5.31 -14.41 4.67
N TRP A 105 4.09 -14.94 4.68
CA TRP A 105 2.87 -14.14 4.67
C TRP A 105 2.21 -14.11 6.04
N GLY A 106 1.33 -13.14 6.26
CA GLY A 106 0.48 -13.12 7.43
C GLY A 106 -0.60 -12.05 7.37
N TRP A 107 -1.35 -11.97 8.47
CA TRP A 107 -2.44 -11.01 8.66
C TRP A 107 -2.46 -10.51 10.09
N GLY A 108 -3.24 -9.46 10.35
CA GLY A 108 -3.36 -8.93 11.69
C GLY A 108 -4.01 -7.56 11.73
N ARG A 109 -3.65 -6.78 12.75
CA ARG A 109 -4.11 -5.40 12.91
C ARG A 109 -3.00 -4.50 13.41
N ILE A 110 -3.05 -3.23 13.02
CA ILE A 110 -2.22 -2.15 13.57
C ILE A 110 -3.13 -1.12 14.22
N VAL A 111 -2.80 -0.71 15.44
CA VAL A 111 -3.48 0.35 16.19
C VAL A 111 -2.54 1.54 16.32
N LEU A 112 -3.01 2.72 15.96
CA LEU A 112 -2.33 4.00 16.22
C LEU A 112 -3.32 4.90 16.96
N ALA A 113 -3.01 5.23 18.22
CA ALA A 113 -3.87 6.09 19.04
C ALA A 113 -3.70 7.57 18.68
N ASP A 114 -4.69 8.41 19.04
CA ASP A 114 -4.65 9.88 18.92
C ASP A 114 -4.23 10.45 17.55
N THR A 115 -4.61 9.75 16.48
CA THR A 115 -4.31 10.09 15.08
C THR A 115 -5.16 11.22 14.51
N LEU A 116 -6.17 11.68 15.26
CA LEU A 116 -6.93 12.88 14.91
C LEU A 116 -5.97 14.07 14.78
N ALA A 117 -6.05 14.80 13.66
CA ALA A 117 -5.18 15.92 13.31
C ALA A 117 -3.69 15.56 13.04
N ALA A 118 -3.41 14.32 12.65
CA ALA A 118 -2.10 13.90 12.13
C ALA A 118 -2.13 13.71 10.61
N ASP A 119 -0.98 13.92 9.95
CA ASP A 119 -0.74 13.51 8.57
C ASP A 119 -0.53 11.99 8.52
N VAL A 120 -1.62 11.27 8.33
CA VAL A 120 -1.69 9.81 8.22
C VAL A 120 -2.75 9.45 7.18
N PRO A 121 -2.76 8.21 6.66
CA PRO A 121 -3.80 7.79 5.73
C PRO A 121 -5.19 7.92 6.36
N GLU A 122 -6.18 8.25 5.55
CA GLU A 122 -7.57 8.46 5.98
C GLU A 122 -8.13 7.27 6.78
N ILE A 123 -7.72 6.04 6.46
CA ILE A 123 -8.12 4.84 7.19
C ILE A 123 -7.59 4.81 8.64
N ILE A 124 -6.39 5.34 8.86
CA ILE A 124 -5.76 5.48 10.19
C ILE A 124 -6.43 6.61 10.97
N THR A 125 -6.82 7.71 10.33
CA THR A 125 -7.61 8.77 10.99
C THR A 125 -8.95 8.23 11.50
N ARG A 126 -9.64 7.40 10.71
CA ARG A 126 -10.97 6.87 11.06
C ARG A 126 -10.94 5.68 12.01
N ARG A 127 -9.96 4.79 11.87
CA ARG A 127 -9.94 3.49 12.56
C ARG A 127 -8.68 3.24 13.37
N GLY A 128 -7.75 4.20 13.45
CA GLY A 128 -6.46 4.04 14.11
C GLY A 128 -6.56 3.41 15.50
N THR A 129 -7.42 3.97 16.38
CA THR A 129 -7.63 3.44 17.74
C THR A 129 -8.40 2.12 17.78
N MET A 130 -9.23 1.82 16.77
CA MET A 130 -9.98 0.55 16.70
C MET A 130 -9.15 -0.60 16.14
N GLY A 131 -8.03 -0.28 15.50
CA GLY A 131 -7.23 -1.23 14.74
C GLY A 131 -7.61 -1.23 13.27
N VAL A 132 -6.59 -1.11 12.43
CA VAL A 132 -6.70 -1.24 10.98
C VAL A 132 -6.31 -2.68 10.61
N PRO A 133 -7.20 -3.46 9.98
CA PRO A 133 -6.88 -4.81 9.56
C PRO A 133 -5.91 -4.79 8.38
N VAL A 134 -4.92 -5.67 8.43
CA VAL A 134 -3.79 -5.70 7.50
C VAL A 134 -3.40 -7.11 7.09
N VAL A 135 -2.78 -7.20 5.92
CA VAL A 135 -2.03 -8.36 5.44
C VAL A 135 -0.58 -7.95 5.26
N PHE A 136 0.35 -8.90 5.36
CA PHE A 136 1.76 -8.60 5.21
C PHE A 136 2.55 -9.72 4.53
N ASP A 137 3.71 -9.32 4.01
CA ASP A 137 4.74 -10.19 3.45
C ASP A 137 6.10 -9.83 4.06
N VAL A 138 6.87 -10.85 4.41
CA VAL A 138 8.17 -10.76 5.08
C VAL A 138 9.25 -11.23 4.12
N SER A 139 10.24 -10.38 3.88
CA SER A 139 11.41 -10.71 3.07
C SER A 139 12.66 -10.19 3.75
N GLN A 140 13.59 -11.09 4.06
CA GLN A 140 14.78 -10.77 4.86
C GLN A 140 14.36 -10.09 6.17
N SER A 141 14.84 -8.90 6.47
CA SER A 141 14.45 -8.13 7.66
C SER A 141 13.33 -7.12 7.41
N ILE A 142 12.69 -7.15 6.24
CA ILE A 142 11.66 -6.17 5.85
C ILE A 142 10.28 -6.82 5.87
N VAL A 143 9.31 -6.11 6.46
CA VAL A 143 7.90 -6.45 6.41
C VAL A 143 7.17 -5.38 5.63
N VAL A 144 6.46 -5.78 4.58
CA VAL A 144 5.55 -4.91 3.84
C VAL A 144 4.15 -5.20 4.35
N VAL A 145 3.54 -4.23 5.02
CA VAL A 145 2.18 -4.32 5.55
C VAL A 145 1.25 -3.51 4.66
N LYS A 146 0.11 -4.07 4.30
CA LYS A 146 -0.93 -3.42 3.49
C LYS A 146 -2.27 -3.54 4.19
N HIS A 147 -3.17 -2.59 3.97
CA HIS A 147 -4.57 -2.80 4.31
C HIS A 147 -5.09 -4.08 3.63
N GLU A 148 -5.96 -4.83 4.30
CA GLU A 148 -6.46 -6.12 3.81
C GLU A 148 -7.19 -6.04 2.45
N VAL A 149 -7.81 -4.90 2.12
CA VAL A 149 -8.47 -4.70 0.81
C VAL A 149 -7.57 -4.06 -0.25
N GLY A 150 -6.31 -3.77 0.10
CA GLY A 150 -5.29 -3.33 -0.85
C GLY A 150 -4.44 -2.14 -0.37
N GLY A 151 -3.22 -2.06 -0.90
CA GLY A 151 -2.19 -1.09 -0.50
C GLY A 151 -2.51 0.39 -0.77
N GLY A 152 -3.57 0.67 -1.55
CA GLY A 152 -4.06 2.04 -1.77
C GLY A 152 -4.61 2.70 -0.50
N HIS A 153 -5.09 1.92 0.47
CA HIS A 153 -5.65 2.45 1.73
C HIS A 153 -4.60 2.65 2.81
N LEU A 154 -3.66 1.71 2.91
CA LEU A 154 -2.52 1.75 3.82
C LEU A 154 -1.43 0.88 3.23
N THR A 155 -0.21 1.41 3.17
CA THR A 155 1.01 0.62 3.01
C THR A 155 2.00 1.11 4.05
N ALA A 156 2.52 0.22 4.86
CA ALA A 156 3.57 0.50 5.83
C ALA A 156 4.74 -0.47 5.61
N PHE A 157 5.93 0.01 5.94
CA PHE A 157 7.17 -0.76 5.80
C PHE A 157 7.81 -0.83 7.17
N PHE A 158 8.20 -2.03 7.61
CA PHE A 158 8.91 -2.23 8.86
C PHE A 158 10.24 -2.93 8.59
N LYS A 159 11.26 -2.56 9.36
CA LYS A 159 12.51 -3.28 9.51
C LYS A 159 12.51 -3.95 10.87
N VAL A 160 12.76 -5.25 10.86
CA VAL A 160 12.78 -6.10 12.04
C VAL A 160 14.23 -6.25 12.49
N LYS A 161 14.47 -6.05 13.79
CA LYS A 161 15.75 -6.28 14.45
C LYS A 161 15.49 -6.98 15.78
N GLY A 162 15.47 -8.32 15.75
CA GLY A 162 15.12 -9.14 16.91
C GLY A 162 13.71 -8.80 17.42
N ASP A 163 13.63 -8.37 18.68
CA ASP A 163 12.37 -8.00 19.34
C ASP A 163 11.91 -6.56 19.08
N GLN A 164 12.48 -5.87 18.09
CA GLN A 164 12.10 -4.52 17.71
C GLN A 164 11.70 -4.43 16.23
N MET A 165 10.62 -3.70 15.96
CA MET A 165 10.23 -3.26 14.63
C MET A 165 10.24 -1.74 14.55
N VAL A 166 10.88 -1.21 13.52
CA VAL A 166 10.84 0.22 13.20
C VAL A 166 10.25 0.36 11.81
N GLY A 167 9.26 1.24 11.64
CA GLY A 167 8.57 1.38 10.38
C GLY A 167 8.02 2.76 10.10
N MET A 168 7.51 2.92 8.89
CA MET A 168 6.91 4.16 8.38
C MET A 168 5.73 3.82 7.48
N ILE A 169 4.81 4.76 7.34
CA ILE A 169 3.69 4.67 6.41
C ILE A 169 4.09 5.34 5.08
N ARG A 170 3.82 4.65 3.97
CA ARG A 170 4.09 5.15 2.61
C ARG A 170 3.39 6.48 2.38
N GLY A 171 4.15 7.50 2.01
CA GLY A 171 3.61 8.81 1.65
C GLY A 171 3.28 9.73 2.82
N HIS A 172 3.62 9.33 4.06
CA HIS A 172 3.38 10.15 5.25
C HIS A 172 4.64 10.20 6.12
N ASP A 173 4.98 11.38 6.67
CA ASP A 173 6.07 11.53 7.63
C ASP A 173 5.63 10.94 8.98
N THR A 174 5.85 9.63 9.10
CA THR A 174 5.48 8.81 10.25
C THR A 174 6.64 7.92 10.64
N LEU A 175 6.87 7.79 11.94
CA LEU A 175 7.80 6.83 12.52
C LEU A 175 7.05 5.98 13.53
N ILE A 176 7.07 4.67 13.33
CA ILE A 176 6.46 3.68 14.21
C ILE A 176 7.58 2.85 14.81
N VAL A 177 7.66 2.79 16.13
CA VAL A 177 8.63 1.97 16.86
C VAL A 177 7.86 1.01 17.77
N LEU A 178 8.03 -0.28 17.54
CA LEU A 178 7.34 -1.35 18.24
C LEU A 178 8.36 -2.29 18.87
N ALA A 179 8.07 -2.75 20.07
CA ALA A 179 8.77 -3.83 20.75
C ALA A 179 7.84 -5.03 20.92
N ARG A 180 8.39 -6.23 20.81
CA ARG A 180 7.65 -7.48 21.02
C ARG A 180 7.17 -7.54 22.47
N GLN A 181 5.88 -7.78 22.66
CA GLN A 181 5.30 -8.00 23.97
C GLN A 181 5.64 -9.42 24.43
N ARG A 182 6.25 -9.54 25.61
CA ARG A 182 6.64 -10.82 26.23
C ARG A 182 5.47 -11.48 26.96
#